data_AF-A0A7J8SFI1-F1
#
_entry.id   AF-A0A7J8SFI1-F1
#
_cell.length_a   1.000
_cell.length_b   1.000
_cell.length_c   1.000
_cell.angle_alpha   90.00
_cell.angle_beta   90.00
_cell.angle_gamma   90.00
#
_symmetry.space_group_name_H-M   'P 1'
#
loop_
_entity.id
_entity.type
_entity.pdbx_description
1 polymer ?
#
loop_
_entity_poly.entity_id
_entity_poly.type
_entity_poly.pdbx_seq_one_letter_code
_entity_poly.pdbx_strand_id
1 'polypeptide(L)' 'MMNALTMDMMLKVDQFYITLQFELAKLISPCIIWIPNIHDLNVNEANYLFLGLLVNFLSKDCERCFTRNILVIALTHISR' A
#
# COMPACT_ATOMS: atom_id res chain seq x y z
N MET A 1 1.82 26.27 -6.85
CA MET A 1 1.78 25.21 -7.88
C MET A 1 3.09 24.44 -7.76
N MET A 2 3.04 23.14 -7.47
CA MET A 2 4.25 22.32 -7.45
C MET A 2 4.71 22.09 -8.90
N ASN A 3 6.01 22.14 -9.12
CA ASN A 3 6.67 21.83 -10.39
C ASN A 3 6.71 20.30 -10.62
N ALA A 4 6.65 19.88 -11.89
CA ALA A 4 6.60 18.47 -12.29
C ALA A 4 7.76 17.63 -11.70
N LEU A 5 8.96 18.21 -11.60
CA LEU A 5 10.13 17.55 -10.99
C LEU A 5 9.93 17.25 -9.50
N THR A 6 9.32 18.18 -8.74
CA THR A 6 9.08 17.97 -7.31
C THR A 6 7.96 16.96 -7.07
N MET A 7 6.96 16.90 -7.96
CA MET A 7 5.93 15.85 -7.91
C MET A 7 6.51 14.46 -8.20
N ASP A 8 7.35 14.31 -9.24
CA ASP A 8 8.03 13.05 -9.56
C ASP A 8 8.93 12.57 -8.40
N MET A 9 9.68 13.49 -7.79
CA MET A 9 10.51 13.16 -6.62
C MET A 9 9.66 12.72 -5.43
N MET A 10 8.54 13.40 -5.14
CA MET A 10 7.62 12.98 -4.07
C MET A 10 7.06 11.59 -4.32
N LEU A 11 6.56 11.31 -5.53
CA LEU A 11 6.00 10.00 -5.86
C LEU A 11 7.02 8.87 -5.74
N LYS A 12 8.29 9.13 -6.10
CA LYS A 12 9.39 8.16 -5.91
C LYS A 12 9.68 7.89 -4.43
N VAL A 13 9.65 8.93 -3.60
CA VAL A 13 9.84 8.77 -2.14
C VAL A 13 8.68 7.99 -1.54
N ASP A 14 7.44 8.30 -1.93
CA ASP A 14 6.25 7.59 -1.48
C ASP A 14 6.30 6.11 -1.93
N GLN A 15 6.64 5.84 -3.19
CA GLN A 15 6.80 4.49 -3.70
C GLN A 15 7.85 3.69 -2.91
N PHE A 16 8.99 4.31 -2.62
CA PHE A 16 10.05 3.69 -1.82
C PHE A 16 9.57 3.36 -0.41
N TYR A 17 8.92 4.32 0.24
CA TYR A 17 8.41 4.16 1.60
C TYR A 17 7.34 3.07 1.71
N ILE A 18 6.36 3.08 0.82
CA ILE A 18 5.28 2.09 0.75
C ILE A 18 5.85 0.69 0.48
N THR A 19 6.78 0.56 -0.46
CA THR A 19 7.41 -0.72 -0.78
C THR A 19 8.20 -1.27 0.42
N LEU A 20 8.94 -0.40 1.11
CA LEU A 20 9.72 -0.77 2.28
C LEU A 20 8.83 -1.24 3.43
N GLN A 21 7.68 -0.59 3.66
CA GLN A 21 6.68 -1.06 4.64
C GLN A 21 6.19 -2.47 4.35
N PHE A 22 5.91 -2.79 3.08
CA PHE A 22 5.48 -4.13 2.67
C PHE A 22 6.59 -5.19 2.79
N GLU A 23 7.82 -4.87 2.42
CA GLU A 23 8.95 -5.80 2.61
C GLU A 23 9.27 -6.02 4.09
N LEU A 24 9.16 -4.99 4.93
CA LEU A 24 9.24 -5.15 6.37
C LEU A 24 8.14 -6.08 6.88
N ALA A 25 6.88 -5.85 6.50
CA ALA A 25 5.74 -6.69 6.87
C ALA A 25 5.98 -8.18 6.53
N LYS A 26 6.56 -8.46 5.36
CA LYS A 26 6.98 -9.80 4.95
C LYS A 26 8.04 -10.43 5.85
N LEU A 27 9.00 -9.64 6.31
CA LEU A 27 10.07 -10.10 7.20
C LEU A 27 9.57 -10.37 8.62
N ILE A 28 8.55 -9.63 9.08
CA ILE A 28 8.03 -9.72 10.46
C ILE A 28 6.75 -10.57 10.60
N SER A 29 6.38 -11.34 9.57
CA SER A 29 5.21 -12.21 9.62
C SER A 29 5.28 -13.18 10.82
N PRO A 30 4.21 -13.32 11.63
CA PRO A 30 2.85 -12.80 11.42
C PRO A 30 2.72 -11.30 11.70
N CYS A 31 2.08 -10.55 10.80
CA CYS A 31 1.87 -9.10 11.00
C CYS A 31 0.49 -8.65 10.52
N ILE A 32 0.05 -7.50 11.03
CA ILE A 32 -1.22 -6.87 10.63
C ILE A 32 -0.90 -5.57 9.88
N ILE A 33 -1.42 -5.44 8.66
CA ILE A 33 -1.36 -4.19 7.89
C ILE A 33 -2.70 -3.50 8.07
N TRP A 34 -2.68 -2.30 8.67
CA TRP A 34 -3.87 -1.51 8.95
C TRP A 34 -3.99 -0.34 7.98
N ILE A 35 -5.10 -0.28 7.25
CA ILE A 35 -5.39 0.79 6.27
C ILE A 35 -6.67 1.51 6.71
N PRO A 36 -6.58 2.63 7.44
CA PRO A 36 -7.75 3.39 7.83
C PRO A 36 -8.36 4.12 6.63
N ASN A 37 -9.68 4.28 6.63
CA ASN A 37 -10.42 5.10 5.67
C ASN A 37 -10.01 4.88 4.20
N ILE A 38 -10.03 3.63 3.74
CA ILE A 38 -9.61 3.25 2.39
C ILE A 38 -10.39 4.00 1.29
N HIS A 39 -11.60 4.46 1.58
CA HIS A 39 -12.43 5.26 0.68
C HIS A 39 -12.02 6.74 0.62
N ASP A 40 -11.29 7.27 1.62
CA ASP A 40 -10.73 8.64 1.64
C ASP A 40 -9.39 8.72 0.90
N LEU A 41 -8.94 7.62 0.30
CA LEU A 41 -7.88 7.64 -0.71
C LEU A 41 -8.37 8.46 -1.91
N ASN A 42 -8.23 9.78 -1.80
CA ASN A 42 -8.58 10.74 -2.84
C ASN A 42 -7.93 10.34 -4.18
N VAL A 43 -8.49 10.81 -5.30
CA VAL A 43 -8.00 10.60 -6.66
C VAL A 43 -6.69 11.38 -6.87
N ASN A 44 -5.63 10.96 -6.18
CA ASN A 44 -4.27 11.48 -6.30
C ASN A 44 -3.34 10.36 -6.76
N GLU A 45 -2.32 10.71 -7.52
CA GLU A 45 -1.37 9.76 -8.11
C GLU A 45 -0.72 8.87 -7.05
N ALA A 46 -0.37 9.42 -5.87
CA ALA A 46 0.20 8.66 -4.76
C ALA A 46 -0.74 7.56 -4.23
N ASN A 47 -2.06 7.82 -4.22
CA ASN A 47 -3.06 6.87 -3.73
C ASN A 47 -3.30 5.73 -4.75
N TYR A 48 -3.34 6.05 -6.04
CA TYR A 48 -3.38 5.02 -7.09
C TYR A 48 -2.13 4.15 -7.08
N LEU A 49 -0.97 4.76 -6.86
CA LEU A 49 0.29 4.04 -6.72
C LEU A 49 0.27 3.13 -5.48
N PHE A 50 -0.20 3.62 -4.33
CA PHE A 50 -0.38 2.80 -3.12
C PHE A 50 -1.31 1.60 -3.35
N LEU A 51 -2.48 1.83 -3.96
CA LEU A 51 -3.45 0.77 -4.30
C LEU A 51 -2.85 -0.26 -5.26
N GLY A 52 -2.15 0.19 -6.31
CA GLY A 52 -1.49 -0.71 -7.26
C GLY A 52 -0.41 -1.58 -6.61
N LEU A 53 0.40 -0.99 -5.71
CA LEU A 53 1.40 -1.72 -4.94
C LEU A 53 0.77 -2.70 -3.94
N LEU A 54 -0.31 -2.32 -3.27
CA LEU A 54 -1.05 -3.18 -2.35
C LEU A 54 -1.64 -4.40 -3.07
N VAL A 55 -2.27 -4.20 -4.23
CA VAL A 55 -2.80 -5.30 -5.06
C VAL A 55 -1.67 -6.23 -5.51
N ASN A 56 -0.54 -5.68 -5.98
CA ASN A 56 0.64 -6.46 -6.37
C ASN A 56 1.24 -7.24 -5.18
N PHE A 57 1.27 -6.64 -3.99
CA PHE A 57 1.73 -7.28 -2.76
C PHE A 57 0.86 -8.48 -2.39
N LEU A 58 -0.46 -8.26 -2.31
CA LEU A 58 -1.44 -9.30 -1.99
C LEU A 58 -1.46 -10.43 -3.04
N SER A 59 -1.38 -10.09 -4.32
CA SER A 59 -1.34 -11.06 -5.42
C SER A 59 -0.08 -11.93 -5.37
N LYS A 60 1.10 -11.33 -5.14
CA LYS A 60 2.37 -12.07 -5.06
C LYS A 60 2.45 -12.99 -3.84
N ASP A 61 1.87 -12.58 -2.72
CA ASP A 61 1.83 -13.43 -1.53
C ASP A 61 0.77 -14.55 -1.66
N CYS A 62 -0.27 -14.36 -2.49
CA CYS A 62 -1.25 -15.41 -2.81
C CYS A 62 -0.68 -16.53 -3.70
N GLU A 63 0.15 -16.21 -4.69
CA GLU A 63 0.72 -17.22 -5.62
C GLU A 63 1.74 -18.17 -4.97
N ARG A 64 2.39 -17.75 -3.87
CA ARG A 64 3.44 -18.54 -3.21
C ARG A 64 2.96 -19.47 -2.10
N CYS A 65 1.65 -19.71 -1.98
CA CYS A 65 1.05 -20.48 -0.88
C CYS A 65 1.47 -19.93 0.50
N PHE A 66 0.67 -19.00 1.02
CA PHE A 66 0.52 -18.60 2.44
C PHE A 66 1.44 -19.32 3.45
N THR A 67 2.70 -18.91 3.53
CA THR A 67 3.57 -19.15 4.71
C THR A 67 3.73 -17.88 5.55
N ARG A 68 3.21 -16.75 5.05
CA ARG A 68 3.23 -15.45 5.72
C ARG A 68 1.83 -15.13 6.23
N ASN A 69 1.68 -15.17 7.55
CA ASN A 69 0.44 -14.85 8.27
C ASN A 69 0.25 -13.32 8.33
N ILE A 70 0.08 -12.70 7.16
CA ILE A 70 -0.15 -11.26 7.04
C ILE A 70 -1.64 -11.03 6.89
N LEU A 71 -2.24 -10.39 7.89
CA LEU A 71 -3.65 -9.98 7.87
C LEU A 71 -3.73 -8.51 7.45
N VAL A 72 -4.38 -8.22 6.34
CA VAL A 72 -4.67 -6.84 5.93
C VAL A 72 -6.08 -6.48 6.37
N ILE A 73 -6.21 -5.44 7.19
CA ILE A 73 -7.50 -4.88 7.61
C ILE A 73 -7.60 -3.47 7.05
N ALA A 74 -8.59 -3.26 6.19
CA ALA A 74 -8.93 -1.96 5.66
C ALA A 74 -10.27 -1.50 6.23
N LEU A 75 -10.34 -0.26 6.71
CA LEU A 75 -11.58 0.33 7.21
C LEU A 75 -12.20 1.26 6.18
N THR A 76 -13.52 1.19 6.05
CA THR A 76 -14.34 2.18 5.34
C THR A 76 -15.47 2.65 6.25
N HIS A 77 -15.76 3.95 6.26
CA HIS A 77 -16.98 4.48 6.88
C HIS A 77 -18.13 4.58 5.87
N ILE A 78 -17.85 4.33 4.58
CA ILE A 78 -18.83 4.28 3.51
C ILE A 78 -19.20 2.82 3.30
N SER A 79 -20.40 2.45 3.76
CA SER A 79 -21.04 1.17 3.45
C SER A 79 -21.89 1.38 2.19
N ARG A 80 -21.35 1.11 1.00
CA ARG A 80 -22.11 1.17 -0.26
C ARG A 80 -21.98 -0.13 -1.02
#